data_AF-A0A4Q2JL88-F1
#
_entry.id   AF-A0A4Q2JL88-F1
#
_cell.length_a   1.000
_cell.length_b   1.000
_cell.length_c   1.000
_cell.angle_alpha   90.00
_cell.angle_beta   90.00
_cell.angle_gamma   90.00
#
_symmetry.space_group_name_H-M   'P 1'
#
loop_
_entity.id
_entity.type
_entity.pdbx_description
1 polymer ?
#
loop_
_entity_poly.entity_id
_entity_poly.type
_entity_poly.pdbx_seq_one_letter_code
_entity_poly.pdbx_strand_id
1 'polypeptide(L)'
;MTDEPRIGAHDARLGSAGPGVGAPATSVDPPSSSPTPSEVHAETTSLGDLFAEVSRDVSLLMRQEVELAKAEISRSAKRAGKGAGMYGGAGVAGLFAALFLSIALWWGLGYLIGNAWSAIVVAAIWAVVAVVLAVVGKKEFDSVEGIPETVESVKRIPETLKRNEENR
;
A
#
# COMPACT_ATOMS: atom_id res chain seq x y z
N MET A 1 24.61 11.17 26.40
CA MET A 1 25.12 12.54 26.62
C MET A 1 25.53 13.09 25.27
N THR A 2 24.64 13.89 24.66
CA THR A 2 24.77 14.81 23.50
C THR A 2 23.34 15.09 23.03
N ASP A 3 22.57 15.88 23.77
CA ASP A 3 22.30 17.32 23.56
C ASP A 3 21.58 17.63 22.24
N GLU A 4 20.26 17.80 22.33
CA GLU A 4 19.44 18.57 21.39
C GLU A 4 19.40 20.05 21.82
N PRO A 5 19.54 20.99 20.87
CA PRO A 5 19.01 22.33 21.06
C PRO A 5 18.51 22.94 19.72
N ARG A 6 17.49 23.80 19.55
CA ARG A 6 16.62 24.59 20.43
C ARG A 6 15.33 24.93 19.68
N ILE A 7 14.25 25.08 20.45
CA ILE A 7 13.05 25.86 20.15
C ILE A 7 13.44 27.34 20.01
N GLY A 8 13.07 27.96 18.88
CA GLY A 8 13.17 29.39 18.63
C GLY A 8 11.82 30.07 18.80
N ALA A 9 11.57 30.57 20.01
CA ALA A 9 10.49 31.51 20.30
C ALA A 9 10.81 32.86 19.66
N HIS A 10 9.84 33.44 18.95
CA HIS A 10 9.88 34.83 18.52
C HIS A 10 8.85 35.63 19.34
N ASP A 11 9.35 36.15 20.46
CA ASP A 11 8.66 37.12 21.29
C ASP A 11 8.76 38.54 20.68
N ALA A 12 7.60 39.19 20.61
CA ALA A 12 7.29 40.56 21.02
C ALA A 12 8.36 41.66 20.90
N ARG A 13 7.98 42.79 20.25
CA ARG A 13 8.09 44.20 20.74
C ARG A 13 7.12 45.08 19.91
N LEU A 14 6.07 45.68 20.49
CA LEU A 14 5.98 46.95 21.25
C LEU A 14 6.02 48.23 20.39
N GLY A 15 4.84 48.85 20.23
CA GLY A 15 4.56 50.22 20.70
C GLY A 15 4.94 51.43 19.81
N SER A 16 3.92 52.18 19.37
CA SER A 16 3.90 53.65 19.44
C SER A 16 2.47 54.19 19.33
N ALA A 17 2.00 54.81 20.41
CA ALA A 17 0.79 55.60 20.45
C ALA A 17 1.16 57.09 20.32
N GLY A 18 0.45 57.83 19.47
CA GLY A 18 0.51 59.29 19.34
C GLY A 18 -0.88 59.83 18.99
N PRO A 19 -1.31 60.98 19.55
CA PRO A 19 -2.70 61.42 19.50
C PRO A 19 -2.98 62.32 18.29
N GLY A 20 -3.80 61.84 17.37
CA GLY A 20 -4.36 62.62 16.26
C GLY A 20 -5.87 62.77 16.43
N VAL A 21 -6.29 63.81 17.15
CA VAL A 21 -7.68 64.25 17.18
C VAL A 21 -7.99 64.93 15.85
N GLY A 22 -8.72 64.23 15.01
CA GLY A 22 -9.34 64.75 13.79
C GLY A 22 -10.53 63.85 13.46
N ALA A 23 -11.71 64.24 13.92
CA ALA A 23 -12.96 63.56 13.57
C ALA A 23 -13.22 63.76 12.07
N PRO A 24 -13.28 62.70 11.25
CA PRO A 24 -13.93 62.82 9.96
C PRO A 24 -15.44 62.79 10.20
N ALA A 25 -16.11 63.86 9.78
CA ALA A 25 -17.54 63.85 9.63
C ALA A 25 -17.95 62.58 8.87
N THR A 26 -18.84 61.80 9.47
CA THR A 26 -19.55 60.70 8.82
C THR A 26 -20.38 61.27 7.67
N SER A 27 -19.75 61.48 6.51
CA SER A 27 -20.44 61.38 5.24
C SER A 27 -20.76 59.91 5.06
N VAL A 28 -21.98 59.54 5.43
CA VAL A 28 -22.63 58.33 4.93
C VAL A 28 -22.75 58.53 3.42
N ASP A 29 -21.69 58.18 2.69
CA ASP A 29 -21.82 57.90 1.27
C ASP A 29 -22.79 56.71 1.16
N PRO A 30 -23.83 56.79 0.32
CA PRO A 30 -24.62 55.61 0.00
C PRO A 30 -23.65 54.54 -0.52
N PRO A 31 -23.81 53.26 -0.14
CA PRO A 31 -22.98 52.21 -0.70
C PRO A 31 -23.17 52.22 -2.21
N SER A 32 -22.20 52.77 -2.95
CA SER A 32 -22.03 52.47 -4.36
C SER A 32 -21.49 51.05 -4.42
N SER A 33 -22.40 50.10 -4.22
CA SER A 33 -22.19 48.67 -4.34
C SER A 33 -21.89 48.37 -5.80
N SER A 34 -20.64 48.60 -6.23
CA SER A 34 -20.12 47.96 -7.42
C SER A 34 -20.10 46.46 -7.12
N PRO A 35 -20.90 45.65 -7.82
CA PRO A 35 -21.01 44.23 -7.53
C PRO A 35 -19.62 43.60 -7.58
N THR A 36 -19.30 42.78 -6.58
CA THR A 36 -18.03 42.06 -6.55
C THR A 36 -17.97 41.09 -7.74
N PRO A 37 -16.79 40.73 -8.26
CA PRO A 37 -16.68 39.81 -9.40
C PRO A 37 -17.45 38.49 -9.18
N SER A 38 -17.53 38.02 -7.95
CA SER A 38 -18.33 36.85 -7.52
C SER A 38 -19.85 37.07 -7.58
N GLU A 39 -20.35 38.26 -7.28
CA GLU A 39 -21.78 38.61 -7.38
C GLU A 39 -22.22 38.77 -8.83
N VAL A 40 -21.41 39.43 -9.66
CA VAL A 40 -21.67 39.51 -11.12
C VAL A 40 -21.64 38.13 -11.77
N HIS A 41 -20.74 37.25 -11.32
CA HIS A 41 -20.68 35.88 -11.82
C HIS A 41 -21.90 35.07 -11.37
N ALA A 42 -22.35 35.22 -10.12
CA ALA A 42 -23.55 34.55 -9.61
C ALA A 42 -24.85 35.03 -10.30
N GLU A 43 -24.94 36.29 -10.71
CA GLU A 43 -26.09 36.80 -11.48
C GLU A 43 -26.10 36.34 -12.94
N THR A 44 -24.94 35.97 -13.51
CA THR A 44 -24.80 35.57 -14.92
C THR A 44 -24.68 34.05 -15.12
N THR A 45 -24.33 33.32 -14.06
CA THR A 45 -24.19 31.87 -14.04
C THR A 45 -25.54 31.19 -13.89
N SER A 46 -25.88 30.33 -14.84
CA SER A 46 -27.13 29.57 -14.77
C SER A 46 -27.00 28.44 -13.74
N LEU A 47 -28.15 27.95 -13.22
CA LEU A 47 -28.19 26.74 -12.39
C LEU A 47 -27.56 25.51 -13.10
N GLY A 48 -27.60 25.49 -14.43
CA GLY A 48 -26.95 24.46 -15.24
C GLY A 48 -25.42 24.53 -15.17
N ASP A 49 -24.85 25.73 -15.12
CA ASP A 49 -23.41 25.94 -15.01
C ASP A 49 -22.88 25.56 -13.63
N LEU A 50 -23.63 25.85 -12.54
CA LEU A 50 -23.28 25.39 -11.19
C LEU A 50 -23.31 23.86 -11.07
N PHE A 51 -24.30 23.21 -11.68
CA PHE A 51 -24.37 21.75 -11.69
C PHE A 51 -23.24 21.13 -12.52
N ALA A 52 -22.85 21.78 -13.63
CA ALA A 52 -21.71 21.37 -14.45
C ALA A 52 -20.37 21.53 -13.69
N GLU A 53 -20.21 22.59 -12.91
CA GLU A 53 -19.03 22.82 -12.04
C GLU A 53 -18.93 21.73 -10.95
N VAL A 54 -20.00 21.48 -10.21
CA VAL A 54 -20.02 20.43 -9.16
C VAL A 54 -19.78 19.05 -9.75
N SER A 55 -20.38 18.74 -10.91
CA SER A 55 -20.14 17.46 -11.60
C SER A 55 -18.68 17.30 -12.01
N ARG A 56 -18.03 18.40 -12.41
CA ARG A 56 -16.62 18.42 -12.77
C ARG A 56 -15.73 18.24 -11.54
N ASP A 57 -16.05 18.88 -10.42
CA ASP A 57 -15.31 18.75 -9.16
C ASP A 57 -15.41 17.34 -8.58
N VAL A 58 -16.61 16.73 -8.58
CA VAL A 58 -16.80 15.33 -8.16
C VAL A 58 -16.02 14.38 -9.07
N SER A 59 -16.02 14.62 -10.39
CA SER A 59 -15.23 13.84 -11.35
C SER A 59 -13.73 13.98 -11.07
N LEU A 60 -13.28 15.17 -10.67
CA LEU A 60 -11.89 15.48 -10.36
C LEU A 60 -11.46 14.77 -9.06
N LEU A 61 -12.28 14.80 -8.01
CA LEU A 61 -12.05 14.06 -6.76
C LEU A 61 -12.01 12.54 -6.98
N MET A 62 -12.96 11.98 -7.73
CA MET A 62 -12.96 10.56 -8.06
C MET A 62 -11.68 10.15 -8.78
N ARG A 63 -11.21 10.97 -9.73
CA ARG A 63 -9.96 10.69 -10.44
C ARG A 63 -8.75 10.76 -9.51
N GLN A 64 -8.73 11.71 -8.56
CA GLN A 64 -7.67 11.81 -7.55
C GLN A 64 -7.66 10.62 -6.59
N GLU A 65 -8.81 10.17 -6.11
CA GLU A 65 -8.93 8.97 -5.26
C GLU A 65 -8.43 7.72 -5.99
N VAL A 66 -8.76 7.58 -7.28
CA VAL A 66 -8.23 6.48 -8.12
C VAL A 66 -6.72 6.61 -8.30
N GLU A 67 -6.19 7.80 -8.54
CA GLU A 67 -4.75 8.03 -8.67
C GLU A 67 -4.00 7.73 -7.36
N LEU A 68 -4.57 8.10 -6.22
CA LEU A 68 -4.04 7.82 -4.89
C LEU A 68 -4.07 6.32 -4.58
N ALA A 69 -5.22 5.67 -4.79
CA ALA A 69 -5.36 4.22 -4.62
C ALA A 69 -4.39 3.46 -5.53
N LYS A 70 -4.22 3.90 -6.78
CA LYS A 70 -3.24 3.33 -7.70
C LYS A 70 -1.81 3.52 -7.19
N ALA A 71 -1.47 4.68 -6.64
CA ALA A 71 -0.15 4.94 -6.06
C ALA A 71 0.10 4.05 -4.82
N GLU A 72 -0.89 3.89 -3.95
CA GLU A 72 -0.79 3.05 -2.76
C GLU A 72 -0.68 1.56 -3.11
N ILE A 73 -1.50 1.08 -4.04
CA ILE A 73 -1.41 -0.29 -4.58
C ILE A 73 -0.05 -0.50 -5.22
N SER A 74 0.43 0.43 -6.05
CA SER A 74 1.75 0.32 -6.69
C SER A 74 2.88 0.27 -5.66
N ARG A 75 2.82 1.11 -4.63
CA ARG A 75 3.80 1.12 -3.54
C ARG A 75 3.78 -0.19 -2.75
N SER A 76 2.59 -0.69 -2.45
CA SER A 76 2.37 -1.95 -1.75
C SER A 76 2.88 -3.13 -2.58
N ALA A 77 2.54 -3.19 -3.87
CA ALA A 77 3.01 -4.20 -4.81
C ALA A 77 4.54 -4.19 -4.95
N LYS A 78 5.17 -3.00 -5.01
CA LYS A 78 6.64 -2.90 -5.07
C LYS A 78 7.31 -3.37 -3.79
N ARG A 79 6.74 -3.05 -2.62
CA ARG A 79 7.24 -3.53 -1.32
C ARG A 79 7.07 -5.04 -1.18
N ALA A 80 5.88 -5.55 -1.48
CA ALA A 80 5.59 -6.98 -1.49
C ALA A 80 6.48 -7.73 -2.48
N GLY A 81 6.63 -7.22 -3.71
CA GLY A 81 7.50 -7.79 -4.74
C GLY A 81 8.98 -7.78 -4.35
N LYS A 82 9.48 -6.71 -3.73
CA LYS A 82 10.84 -6.69 -3.17
C LYS A 82 11.00 -7.73 -2.07
N GLY A 83 10.04 -7.81 -1.14
CA GLY A 83 10.04 -8.80 -0.07
C GLY A 83 10.04 -10.23 -0.62
N ALA A 84 9.11 -10.54 -1.52
CA ALA A 84 9.02 -11.83 -2.19
C ALA A 84 10.31 -12.17 -2.97
N GLY A 85 10.89 -11.20 -3.67
CA GLY A 85 12.17 -11.38 -4.37
C GLY A 85 13.33 -11.66 -3.42
N MET A 86 13.42 -10.94 -2.28
CA MET A 86 14.42 -11.18 -1.25
C MET A 86 14.27 -12.56 -0.60
N TYR A 87 13.04 -12.97 -0.28
CA TYR A 87 12.76 -14.31 0.25
C TYR A 87 13.06 -15.42 -0.77
N GLY A 88 12.72 -15.21 -2.04
CA GLY A 88 13.07 -16.13 -3.13
C GLY A 88 14.59 -16.28 -3.26
N GLY A 89 15.32 -15.15 -3.28
CA GLY A 89 16.78 -15.14 -3.29
C GLY A 89 17.39 -15.80 -2.05
N ALA A 90 16.83 -15.54 -0.86
CA ALA A 90 17.25 -16.19 0.38
C ALA A 90 17.00 -17.70 0.36
N GLY A 91 15.90 -18.16 -0.25
CA GLY A 91 15.63 -19.58 -0.45
C GLY A 91 16.70 -20.26 -1.32
N VAL A 92 17.06 -19.65 -2.45
CA VAL A 92 18.12 -20.17 -3.34
C VAL A 92 19.48 -20.14 -2.64
N ALA A 93 19.84 -19.03 -1.99
CA ALA A 93 21.10 -18.92 -1.25
C ALA A 93 21.16 -19.92 -0.10
N GLY A 94 20.06 -20.11 0.62
CA GLY A 94 19.92 -21.11 1.68
C GLY A 94 20.09 -22.54 1.16
N LEU A 95 19.55 -22.86 -0.01
CA LEU A 95 19.75 -24.16 -0.66
C LEU A 95 21.24 -24.43 -0.96
N PHE A 96 21.94 -23.46 -1.54
CA PHE A 96 23.37 -23.59 -1.81
C PHE A 96 24.19 -23.68 -0.52
N ALA A 97 23.87 -22.87 0.49
CA ALA A 97 24.52 -22.95 1.80
C ALA A 97 24.33 -24.33 2.42
N ALA A 98 23.11 -24.88 2.41
CA ALA A 98 22.83 -26.20 2.93
C ALA A 98 23.55 -27.31 2.14
N LEU A 99 23.67 -27.19 0.81
CA LEU A 99 24.44 -28.10 -0.03
C LEU A 99 25.92 -28.10 0.36
N PHE A 100 26.57 -26.92 0.43
CA PHE A 100 27.99 -26.84 0.77
C PHE A 100 28.26 -27.27 2.21
N LEU A 101 27.38 -26.93 3.16
CA LEU A 101 27.46 -27.44 4.53
C LEU A 101 27.33 -28.96 4.59
N SER A 102 26.48 -29.56 3.76
CA SER A 102 26.34 -31.02 3.69
C SER A 102 27.60 -31.68 3.17
N ILE A 103 28.24 -31.12 2.13
CA ILE A 103 29.51 -31.62 1.60
C ILE A 103 30.62 -31.47 2.64
N ALA A 104 30.72 -30.31 3.29
CA ALA A 104 31.71 -30.05 4.32
C ALA A 104 31.53 -30.99 5.52
N LEU A 105 30.28 -31.19 5.97
CA LEU A 105 29.95 -32.12 7.05
C LEU A 105 30.28 -33.55 6.66
N TRP A 106 29.95 -33.96 5.42
CA TRP A 106 30.28 -35.29 4.92
C TRP A 106 31.78 -35.53 5.00
N TRP A 107 32.59 -34.66 4.40
CA TRP A 107 34.05 -34.78 4.42
C TRP A 107 34.62 -34.71 5.83
N GLY A 108 34.12 -33.79 6.67
CA GLY A 108 34.54 -33.63 8.06
C GLY A 108 34.31 -34.89 8.89
N LEU A 109 33.11 -35.47 8.84
CA LEU A 109 32.82 -36.76 9.48
C LEU A 109 33.58 -37.91 8.80
N GLY A 110 33.84 -37.80 7.51
CA GLY A 110 34.62 -38.75 6.74
C GLY A 110 35.98 -39.05 7.37
N TYR A 111 36.64 -38.03 7.90
CA TYR A 111 37.92 -38.18 8.61
C TYR A 111 37.81 -38.87 9.98
N LEU A 112 36.63 -38.86 10.61
CA LEU A 112 36.41 -39.44 11.93
C LEU A 112 35.86 -40.87 11.86
N ILE A 113 34.87 -41.11 11.00
CA ILE A 113 34.09 -42.35 10.96
C ILE A 113 34.07 -43.02 9.57
N GLY A 114 34.74 -42.44 8.58
CA GLY A 114 34.76 -42.91 7.21
C GLY A 114 33.62 -42.36 6.34
N ASN A 115 33.89 -42.18 5.05
CA ASN A 115 32.96 -41.52 4.12
C ASN A 115 31.62 -42.26 3.95
N ALA A 116 31.59 -43.58 4.05
CA ALA A 116 30.35 -44.35 3.92
C ALA A 116 29.39 -44.11 5.11
N TRP A 117 29.90 -44.13 6.34
CA TRP A 117 29.09 -43.86 7.53
C TRP A 117 28.71 -42.39 7.65
N SER A 118 29.60 -41.49 7.24
CA SER A 118 29.30 -40.07 7.13
C SER A 118 28.10 -39.79 6.21
N ALA A 119 28.03 -40.45 5.06
CA ALA A 119 26.90 -40.35 4.13
C ALA A 119 25.56 -40.68 4.80
N ILE A 120 25.53 -41.75 5.60
CA ILE A 120 24.33 -42.20 6.31
C ILE A 120 23.90 -41.17 7.35
N VAL A 121 24.86 -40.58 8.09
CA VAL A 121 24.56 -39.54 9.08
C VAL A 121 24.00 -38.29 8.41
N VAL A 122 24.63 -37.81 7.33
CA VAL A 122 24.14 -36.64 6.58
C VAL A 122 22.76 -36.91 5.99
N ALA A 123 22.51 -38.11 5.45
CA ALA A 123 21.21 -38.52 4.95
C ALA A 123 20.13 -38.55 6.05
N ALA A 124 20.46 -39.06 7.24
CA ALA A 124 19.56 -39.07 8.37
C ALA A 124 19.18 -37.65 8.83
N ILE A 125 20.15 -36.72 8.86
CA ILE A 125 19.89 -35.31 9.16
C ILE A 125 18.89 -34.72 8.15
N TRP A 126 19.13 -34.92 6.85
CA TRP A 126 18.21 -34.43 5.81
C TRP A 126 16.83 -35.09 5.86
N ALA A 127 16.73 -36.36 6.23
CA ALA A 127 15.44 -37.03 6.43
C ALA A 127 14.64 -36.35 7.55
N VAL A 128 15.28 -36.02 8.68
CA VAL A 128 14.63 -35.28 9.78
C VAL A 128 14.20 -33.89 9.31
N VAL A 129 15.07 -33.15 8.63
CA VAL A 129 14.73 -31.84 8.05
C VAL A 129 13.54 -31.95 7.11
N ALA A 130 13.52 -32.94 6.21
CA ALA A 130 12.41 -33.14 5.27
C ALA A 130 11.08 -33.43 5.96
N VAL A 131 11.06 -34.27 7.00
CA VAL A 131 9.85 -34.54 7.80
C VAL A 131 9.36 -33.26 8.47
N VAL A 132 10.24 -32.48 9.09
CA VAL A 132 9.87 -31.21 9.74
C VAL A 132 9.30 -30.24 8.71
N LEU A 133 9.95 -30.06 7.56
CA LEU A 133 9.48 -29.18 6.49
C LEU A 133 8.12 -29.65 5.93
N ALA A 134 7.92 -30.95 5.74
CA ALA A 134 6.65 -31.48 5.28
C ALA A 134 5.51 -31.22 6.28
N VAL A 135 5.77 -31.40 7.58
CA VAL A 135 4.76 -31.15 8.63
C VAL A 135 4.45 -29.66 8.77
N VAL A 136 5.47 -28.80 8.79
CA VAL A 136 5.27 -27.35 8.87
C VAL A 136 4.58 -26.84 7.61
N GLY A 137 5.06 -27.23 6.44
CA GLY A 137 4.44 -26.87 5.16
C GLY A 137 2.99 -27.29 5.07
N LYS A 138 2.66 -28.51 5.52
CA LYS A 138 1.28 -28.98 5.60
C LYS A 138 0.42 -28.09 6.51
N LYS A 139 0.91 -27.70 7.69
CA LYS A 139 0.17 -26.81 8.59
C LYS A 139 -0.08 -25.44 7.99
N GLU A 140 0.92 -24.87 7.30
CA GLU A 140 0.76 -23.59 6.61
C GLU A 140 -0.27 -23.70 5.47
N PHE A 141 -0.24 -24.77 4.67
CA PHE A 141 -1.26 -25.00 3.64
C PHE A 141 -2.65 -25.20 4.23
N ASP A 142 -2.78 -25.99 5.30
CA ASP A 142 -4.05 -26.20 6.00
C ASP A 142 -4.55 -24.88 6.62
N SER A 143 -3.66 -23.96 7.04
CA SER A 143 -4.04 -22.63 7.54
C SER A 143 -4.45 -21.63 6.45
N VAL A 144 -4.12 -21.93 5.18
CA VAL A 144 -4.54 -21.18 4.00
C VAL A 144 -5.87 -21.72 3.45
N GLU A 145 -6.63 -22.50 4.24
CA GLU A 145 -8.06 -22.82 4.02
C GLU A 145 -8.90 -21.54 3.97
N GLY A 146 -8.87 -20.95 2.79
CA GLY A 146 -9.49 -19.70 2.37
C GLY A 146 -9.29 -19.45 0.87
N ILE A 147 -8.74 -20.40 0.10
CA ILE A 147 -9.02 -20.48 -1.34
C ILE A 147 -10.44 -21.04 -1.41
N PRO A 148 -11.45 -20.20 -1.67
CA PRO A 148 -12.81 -20.66 -1.60
C PRO A 148 -12.98 -21.70 -2.72
N GLU A 149 -13.84 -22.68 -2.50
CA GLU A 149 -14.40 -23.58 -3.52
C GLU A 149 -15.10 -22.84 -4.69
N THR A 150 -14.87 -21.54 -4.84
CA THR A 150 -15.17 -20.72 -6.02
C THR A 150 -14.52 -21.21 -7.30
N VAL A 151 -13.39 -21.92 -7.30
CA VAL A 151 -12.89 -22.51 -8.56
C VAL A 151 -13.82 -23.63 -9.05
N GLU A 152 -14.53 -24.28 -8.13
CA GLU A 152 -15.53 -25.31 -8.45
C GLU A 152 -16.92 -24.71 -8.72
N SER A 153 -17.28 -23.59 -8.07
CA SER A 153 -18.50 -22.82 -8.42
C SER A 153 -18.40 -22.05 -9.75
N VAL A 154 -17.21 -21.61 -10.18
CA VAL A 154 -17.02 -20.98 -11.50
C VAL A 154 -17.10 -21.99 -12.65
N LYS A 155 -16.85 -23.28 -12.37
CA LYS A 155 -17.14 -24.37 -13.32
C LYS A 155 -18.62 -24.76 -13.37
N ARG A 156 -19.45 -24.29 -12.44
CA ARG A 156 -20.91 -24.38 -12.47
C ARG A 156 -21.52 -23.09 -13.00
N ILE A 157 -21.08 -22.61 -14.17
CA ILE A 157 -21.92 -21.73 -14.98
C ILE A 157 -22.98 -22.63 -15.61
N PRO A 158 -24.26 -22.51 -15.22
CA PRO A 158 -25.31 -23.36 -15.75
C PRO A 158 -25.53 -23.10 -17.25
N GLU A 159 -25.79 -24.17 -17.99
CA GLU A 159 -26.22 -24.22 -19.40
C GLU A 159 -27.54 -23.44 -19.68
N THR A 160 -28.05 -22.70 -18.70
CA THR A 160 -29.34 -21.99 -18.73
C THR A 160 -29.34 -20.73 -19.60
N LEU A 161 -28.21 -20.34 -20.19
CA LEU A 161 -28.17 -19.28 -21.21
C LEU A 161 -28.37 -19.79 -22.64
N LYS A 162 -28.53 -21.10 -22.87
CA LYS A 162 -28.80 -21.65 -24.21
C LYS A 162 -30.27 -21.99 -24.49
N ARG A 163 -31.18 -21.76 -23.55
CA ARG A 163 -32.62 -22.07 -23.69
C ARG A 163 -33.46 -20.81 -23.88
N ASN A 164 -33.18 -20.00 -24.91
CA ASN A 164 -34.08 -18.92 -25.34
C ASN A 164 -34.08 -18.64 -26.85
N GLU A 165 -33.37 -19.44 -27.67
CA GLU A 165 -33.42 -19.30 -29.14
C GLU A 165 -34.33 -20.32 -29.84
N GLU A 166 -34.86 -21.34 -29.14
CA GLU A 166 -35.68 -22.41 -29.73
C GLU A 166 -37.20 -22.17 -29.58
N ASN A 167 -37.65 -20.92 -29.48
CA ASN A 167 -39.09 -20.62 -29.54
C ASN A 167 -39.38 -19.33 -30.30
N ARG A 168 -39.01 -19.30 -31.58
CA ARG A 168 -39.49 -18.30 -32.54
C ARG A 168 -39.90 -18.94 -33.84
#